data_AF-A0A924DGL9-F1
#
_entry.id   AF-A0A924DGL9-F1
#
_cell.length_a   1.000
_cell.length_b   1.000
_cell.length_c   1.000
_cell.angle_alpha   90.00
_cell.angle_beta   90.00
_cell.angle_gamma   90.00
#
_symmetry.space_group_name_H-M   'P 1'
#
loop_
_entity.id
_entity.type
_entity.pdbx_description
1 polymer ?
#
loop_
_entity_poly.entity_id
_entity_poly.type
_entity_poly.pdbx_seq_one_letter_code
_entity_poly.pdbx_strand_id
1 'polypeptide(L)' 'MDSVINYPVLIRSVLEEYGQILSQVEEKRVECIYDDANGHYEILWMGWEGSRRIHGCVVHVDL' A
#
# COMPACT_ATOMS: atom_id res chain seq x y z
N MET A 1 8.91 -30.13 -6.63
CA MET A 1 7.59 -29.90 -6.02
C MET A 1 7.62 -28.45 -5.63
N ASP A 2 7.13 -27.60 -6.53
CA ASP A 2 7.23 -26.15 -6.37
C ASP A 2 6.49 -25.75 -5.09
N SER A 3 7.20 -25.07 -4.20
CA SER A 3 6.60 -24.52 -2.99
C SER A 3 5.45 -23.62 -3.40
N VAL A 4 4.24 -23.93 -2.94
CA VAL A 4 3.05 -23.10 -3.16
C VAL A 4 3.37 -21.70 -2.64
N ILE A 5 3.41 -20.72 -3.55
CA ILE A 5 3.69 -19.33 -3.21
C ILE A 5 2.52 -18.81 -2.38
N ASN A 6 2.81 -18.26 -1.21
CA ASN A 6 1.83 -17.55 -0.40
C ASN A 6 1.74 -16.10 -0.88
N TYR A 7 0.81 -15.84 -1.82
CA TYR A 7 0.64 -14.52 -2.41
C TYR A 7 0.31 -13.42 -1.37
N PRO A 8 -0.59 -13.62 -0.38
CA PRO A 8 -0.84 -12.64 0.67
C PRO A 8 0.44 -12.15 1.36
N VAL A 9 1.29 -13.09 1.78
CA VAL A 9 2.56 -12.77 2.47
C VAL A 9 3.51 -12.01 1.54
N LEU A 10 3.60 -12.43 0.28
CA LEU A 10 4.48 -11.80 -0.71
C LEU A 10 4.01 -10.37 -1.02
N ILE A 11 2.73 -10.18 -1.32
CA ILE A 11 2.12 -8.89 -1.64
C ILE A 11 2.32 -7.93 -0.47
N ARG A 12 2.00 -8.35 0.76
CA ARG A 12 2.18 -7.52 1.94
C ARG A 12 3.64 -7.10 2.13
N SER A 13 4.58 -8.03 1.99
CA SER A 13 6.02 -7.73 2.13
C SER A 13 6.49 -6.67 1.13
N VAL A 14 6.10 -6.82 -0.14
CA VAL A 14 6.44 -5.85 -1.19
C VAL A 14 5.82 -4.48 -0.93
N LEU A 15 4.54 -4.44 -0.55
CA LEU A 15 3.85 -3.18 -0.28
C LEU A 15 4.38 -2.48 0.98
N GLU A 16 4.78 -3.23 2.00
CA GLU A 16 5.38 -2.67 3.21
C GLU A 16 6.74 -2.02 2.91
N GLU A 17 7.61 -2.70 2.16
CA GLU A 17 8.88 -2.13 1.71
C GLU A 17 8.66 -0.88 0.86
N TYR A 18 7.76 -0.94 -0.11
CA TYR A 18 7.49 0.19 -0.99
C TYR A 18 6.84 1.37 -0.26
N GLY A 19 5.91 1.09 0.67
CA GLY A 19 5.28 2.11 1.53
C GLY A 19 6.30 2.84 2.41
N GLN A 20 7.28 2.12 2.97
CA GLN A 20 8.38 2.72 3.73
C GLN A 20 9.23 3.64 2.85
N ILE A 21 9.60 3.21 1.64
CA ILE A 21 10.36 4.04 0.70
C ILE A 21 9.57 5.32 0.38
N LEU A 22 8.29 5.20 0.01
CA LEU A 22 7.43 6.35 -0.32
C LEU A 22 7.31 7.31 0.86
N SER A 23 7.18 6.80 2.09
CA SER A 23 7.06 7.64 3.28
C SER A 23 8.30 8.51 3.58
N GLN A 24 9.46 8.15 3.04
CA GLN A 24 10.71 8.91 3.22
C GLN A 24 10.92 9.98 2.16
N VAL A 25 10.31 9.84 0.98
CA VAL A 25 10.56 10.72 -0.17
C VAL A 25 9.37 11.63 -0.49
N GLU A 26 8.16 11.25 -0.10
CA GLU A 26 6.96 12.04 -0.32
C GLU A 26 6.69 12.99 0.85
N GLU A 27 6.32 14.24 0.53
CA GLU A 27 5.80 15.18 1.53
C GLU A 27 4.37 14.81 1.99
N LYS A 28 3.70 13.96 1.21
CA LYS A 28 2.33 13.52 1.48
C LYS A 28 2.36 12.34 2.44
N ARG A 29 1.38 12.27 3.35
CA ARG A 29 1.24 11.11 4.21
C ARG A 29 0.87 9.89 3.37
N VAL A 30 1.66 8.83 3.53
CA VAL A 30 1.47 7.51 2.93
C VAL A 30 0.75 6.63 3.95
N GLU A 31 -0.32 5.96 3.53
CA GLU A 31 -1.03 4.95 4.32
C GLU A 31 -0.99 3.62 3.59
N CYS A 32 -0.69 2.55 4.31
CA CYS A 32 -0.76 1.19 3.80
C CYS A 32 -1.95 0.47 4.43
N ILE A 33 -2.79 -0.15 3.61
CA ILE A 33 -3.98 -0.88 4.04
C ILE A 33 -3.79 -2.34 3.65
N TYR A 34 -3.97 -3.23 4.63
CA TYR A 34 -3.88 -4.68 4.45
C TYR A 34 -5.14 -5.32 5.03
N ASP A 35 -6.01 -5.79 4.15
CA ASP A 35 -7.20 -6.56 4.51
C ASP A 35 -7.04 -7.99 4.02
N ASP A 36 -6.31 -8.79 4.81
CA ASP A 36 -6.05 -10.20 4.53
C ASP A 36 -7.36 -11.03 4.42
N ALA A 37 -8.43 -10.59 5.08
CA ALA A 37 -9.69 -11.32 5.12
C ALA A 37 -10.50 -11.19 3.82
N ASN A 38 -10.42 -10.03 3.17
CA ASN A 38 -11.10 -9.76 1.89
C ASN A 38 -10.15 -9.73 0.69
N GLY A 39 -8.84 -9.90 0.92
CA GLY A 39 -7.83 -9.95 -0.13
C GLY A 39 -7.48 -8.59 -0.72
N HIS A 40 -7.68 -7.49 0.02
CA HIS A 40 -7.42 -6.13 -0.46
C HIS A 40 -6.13 -5.56 0.13
N TYR A 41 -5.23 -5.08 -0.73
CA TYR A 41 -3.96 -4.51 -0.32
C TYR A 41 -3.70 -3.21 -1.07
N GLU A 42 -3.53 -2.11 -0.33
CA GLU A 42 -3.46 -0.77 -0.91
C GLU A 42 -2.35 0.09 -0.30
N ILE A 43 -1.83 1.02 -1.09
CA ILE A 43 -1.04 2.16 -0.64
C ILE A 43 -1.73 3.44 -1.11
N LEU A 44 -2.06 4.31 -0.16
CA LEU A 44 -2.76 5.56 -0.40
C LEU A 44 -1.89 6.77 -0.05
N TRP A 45 -2.01 7.83 -0.83
CA TRP A 45 -1.65 9.18 -0.42
C TRP A 45 -2.86 9.86 0.21
N MET A 46 -2.66 10.34 1.43
CA MET A 46 -3.69 10.96 2.24
C MET A 46 -3.15 12.26 2.81
N GLY A 47 -3.83 13.38 2.58
CA GLY A 47 -3.46 14.64 3.22
C GLY A 47 -4.23 15.84 2.72
N TRP A 48 -3.66 17.02 2.93
CA TRP A 48 -4.18 18.27 2.46
C TRP A 48 -3.02 19.13 1.95
N GLU A 49 -3.25 19.83 0.85
CA GLU A 49 -2.39 20.90 0.35
C GLU A 49 -3.20 22.19 0.39
N GLY A 50 -3.03 22.97 1.47
CA GLY A 50 -3.94 24.06 1.80
C GLY A 50 -5.38 23.57 1.96
N SER A 51 -6.30 24.06 1.14
CA SER A 51 -7.71 23.64 1.11
C SER A 51 -7.99 22.48 0.16
N ARG A 52 -6.99 21.99 -0.58
CA ARG A 52 -7.14 20.86 -1.51
C ARG A 52 -6.95 19.54 -0.78
N ARG A 53 -7.97 18.68 -0.80
CA ARG A 53 -7.85 17.30 -0.31
C ARG A 53 -6.94 16.49 -1.21
N ILE A 54 -5.96 15.81 -0.62
CA ILE A 54 -5.16 14.76 -1.26
C ILE A 54 -5.74 13.42 -0.84
N HIS A 55 -6.24 12.66 -1.82
CA HIS A 55 -6.70 11.29 -1.67
C HIS A 55 -6.43 10.56 -2.99
N GLY A 56 -5.45 9.68 -3.02
CA GLY A 56 -5.07 8.97 -4.23
C GLY A 56 -4.51 7.59 -3.93
N CYS A 57 -4.93 6.60 -4.71
CA CYS A 57 -4.40 5.25 -4.62
C CYS A 57 -3.16 5.11 -5.50
N VAL A 58 -2.04 4.73 -4.91
CA VAL A 58 -0.75 4.53 -5.58
C VAL A 58 -0.67 3.09 -6.10
N VAL A 59 -1.04 2.13 -5.25
CA VAL A 59 -1.07 0.71 -5.57
C VAL A 59 -2.33 0.10 -4.97
N HIS A 60 -3.03 -0.73 -5.75
CA HIS A 60 -4.15 -1.54 -5.31
C HIS A 60 -4.00 -2.93 -5.92
N VAL A 61 -3.95 -3.95 -5.07
CA VAL A 61 -3.93 -5.35 -5.45
C VAL A 61 -5.08 -6.07 -4.76
N ASP A 62 -5.84 -6.83 -5.54
CA ASP A 62 -6.87 -7.75 -5.06
C ASP A 62 -6.44 -9.20 -5.33
N LEU A 63 -6.76 -10.11 -4.40
CA LEU A 63 -6.48 -11.54 -4.52
C LEU A 63 -7.71 -12.41 -4.23
#